data_AF-A0A9D9W9F7-F1
#
_entry.id   AF-A0A9D9W9F7-F1
#
_cell.length_a   1.000
_cell.length_b   1.000
_cell.length_c   1.000
_cell.angle_alpha   90.00
_cell.angle_beta   90.00
_cell.angle_gamma   90.00
#
_symmetry.space_group_name_H-M   'P 1'
#
loop_
_entity.id
_entity.type
_entity.pdbx_description
1 polymer ?
#
loop_
_entity_poly.entity_id
_entity_poly.type
_entity_poly.pdbx_seq_one_letter_code
_entity_poly.pdbx_strand_id
1 'polypeptide(L)'
;VESEFGYHLIQLLAVRGQEYHARHILIRPDYQKLDLTEPTHFLDSLRIVIQRDSLTFDKAARAHSEDKLTQDAGGLMLDMASRSTRLPFDGTMEPGLYFSLDSMKVGTISTPIPYRTDDGRSAVRILYYKAKYAPHYANLKDDYQKIANIALTRKKNDAIEEWFLKAKEDVFIFIDDEYLDCKVLSGGVIDN
;
A
#
# COMPACT_ATOMS: atom_id res chain seq x y z
N VAL A 1 -2.59 25.16 4.52
CA VAL A 1 -2.45 23.97 5.38
C VAL A 1 -1.23 23.21 4.92
N GLU A 2 -0.33 22.84 5.81
CA GLU A 2 0.86 22.05 5.47
C GLU A 2 0.57 20.56 5.70
N SER A 3 0.99 19.72 4.75
CA SER A 3 0.96 18.26 4.90
C SER A 3 2.23 17.65 4.30
N GLU A 4 2.42 16.35 4.46
CA GLU A 4 3.54 15.60 3.85
C GLU A 4 3.64 15.74 2.33
N PHE A 5 2.53 16.05 1.65
CA PHE A 5 2.50 16.26 0.20
C PHE A 5 2.92 17.68 -0.21
N GLY A 6 2.99 18.63 0.73
CA GLY A 6 3.33 20.04 0.49
C GLY A 6 2.31 21.01 1.08
N TYR A 7 2.19 22.19 0.45
CA TYR A 7 1.31 23.25 0.91
C TYR A 7 -0.03 23.19 0.18
N HIS A 8 -1.10 23.06 0.95
CA HIS A 8 -2.48 23.10 0.46
C HIS A 8 -3.04 24.51 0.65
N LEU A 9 -3.37 25.17 -0.45
CA LEU A 9 -4.21 26.36 -0.47
C LEU A 9 -5.65 25.89 -0.72
N ILE A 10 -6.49 25.98 0.30
CA ILE A 10 -7.86 25.48 0.24
C ILE A 10 -8.81 26.68 0.28
N GLN A 11 -9.75 26.72 -0.65
CA GLN A 11 -10.83 27.68 -0.65
C GLN A 11 -12.17 26.95 -0.56
N LEU A 12 -12.91 27.23 0.50
CA LEU A 12 -14.29 26.79 0.64
C LEU A 12 -15.20 27.67 -0.24
N LEU A 13 -16.00 27.03 -1.09
CA LEU A 13 -16.92 27.70 -2.02
C LEU A 13 -18.33 27.77 -1.44
N ALA A 14 -18.82 26.67 -0.86
CA ALA A 14 -20.13 26.61 -0.24
C ALA A 14 -20.20 25.54 0.85
N VAL A 15 -21.11 25.73 1.80
CA VAL A 15 -21.50 24.74 2.80
C VAL A 15 -22.99 24.49 2.68
N ARG A 16 -23.40 23.23 2.55
CA ARG A 16 -24.80 22.82 2.54
C ARG A 16 -25.01 21.72 3.58
N GLY A 17 -25.51 22.09 4.75
CA GLY A 17 -25.67 21.15 5.86
C GLY A 17 -24.32 20.53 6.26
N GLN A 18 -24.17 19.23 6.05
CA GLN A 18 -22.92 18.49 6.35
C GLN A 18 -21.99 18.34 5.14
N GLU A 19 -22.38 18.82 3.95
CA GLU A 19 -21.57 18.76 2.74
C GLU A 19 -20.78 20.06 2.53
N TYR A 20 -19.49 19.90 2.18
CA TYR A 20 -18.57 21.00 1.92
C TYR A 20 -18.13 20.96 0.46
N HIS A 21 -18.38 22.06 -0.26
CA HIS A 21 -17.86 22.25 -1.61
C HIS A 21 -16.62 23.14 -1.53
N ALA A 22 -15.45 22.57 -1.77
CA ALA A 22 -14.18 23.29 -1.73
C ALA A 22 -13.35 23.00 -2.98
N ARG A 23 -12.48 23.93 -3.32
CA ARG A 23 -11.38 23.73 -4.27
C ARG A 23 -10.06 23.85 -3.53
N HIS A 24 -9.05 23.10 -3.95
CA HIS A 24 -7.70 23.23 -3.39
C HIS A 24 -6.64 23.28 -4.47
N ILE A 25 -5.52 23.94 -4.16
CA ILE A 25 -4.29 23.92 -4.93
C ILE A 25 -3.22 23.30 -4.03
N LEU A 26 -2.61 22.22 -4.51
CA LEU A 26 -1.45 21.61 -3.86
C LEU A 26 -0.18 22.15 -4.50
N ILE A 27 0.54 22.99 -3.74
CA ILE A 27 1.86 23.48 -4.11
C ILE A 27 2.88 22.50 -3.54
N ARG A 28 3.52 21.74 -4.44
CA ARG A 28 4.61 20.83 -4.09
C ARG A 28 5.95 21.48 -4.43
N PRO A 29 6.96 21.40 -3.55
CA PRO A 29 8.34 21.68 -3.94
C PRO A 29 8.70 20.84 -5.17
N ASP A 30 9.45 21.42 -6.11
CA ASP A 30 9.99 20.65 -7.22
C ASP A 30 11.12 19.76 -6.72
N TYR A 31 10.74 18.54 -6.32
CA TYR A 31 11.68 17.53 -5.84
C TYR A 31 12.61 17.01 -6.96
N GLN A 32 12.42 17.40 -8.23
CA GLN A 32 13.35 17.03 -9.31
C GLN A 32 14.73 17.68 -9.13
N LYS A 33 14.86 18.70 -8.27
CA LYS A 33 16.12 19.40 -7.98
C LYS A 33 16.74 19.08 -6.61
N LEU A 34 16.27 18.05 -5.90
CA LEU A 34 16.99 17.59 -4.73
C LEU A 34 18.26 16.87 -5.17
N ASP A 35 19.40 17.42 -4.76
CA ASP A 35 20.68 16.76 -4.92
C ASP A 35 20.68 15.46 -4.10
N LEU A 36 20.61 14.33 -4.78
CA LEU A 36 20.64 13.01 -4.16
C LEU A 36 22.06 12.60 -3.74
N THR A 37 23.08 13.43 -3.99
CA THR A 37 24.48 13.12 -3.70
C THR A 37 24.71 12.92 -2.20
N GLU A 38 24.24 13.85 -1.35
CA GLU A 38 24.41 13.73 0.10
C GLU A 38 23.64 12.52 0.69
N PRO A 39 22.34 12.31 0.39
CA PRO A 39 21.63 11.09 0.81
C PRO A 39 22.31 9.81 0.34
N THR A 40 22.87 9.81 -0.88
CA THR A 40 23.60 8.66 -1.43
C THR A 40 24.87 8.37 -0.63
N HIS A 41 25.68 9.38 -0.34
CA HIS A 41 26.90 9.22 0.47
C HIS A 41 26.59 8.77 1.91
N PHE A 42 25.52 9.31 2.50
CA PHE A 42 25.07 8.90 3.81
C PHE A 42 24.69 7.42 3.85
N LEU A 43 23.86 6.98 2.89
CA LEU A 43 23.43 5.58 2.81
C LEU A 43 24.57 4.62 2.45
N ASP A 44 25.53 5.05 1.64
CA ASP A 44 26.72 4.24 1.35
C ASP A 44 27.58 4.04 2.61
N SER A 45 27.78 5.10 3.39
CA SER A 45 28.46 5.02 4.68
C SER A 45 27.72 4.11 5.67
N LEU A 46 26.39 4.27 5.76
CA LEU A 46 25.54 3.44 6.62
C LEU A 46 25.60 1.96 6.22
N ARG A 47 25.58 1.67 4.91
CA ARG A 47 25.74 0.32 4.36
C ARG A 47 27.05 -0.32 4.79
N ILE A 48 28.17 0.41 4.74
CA ILE A 48 29.48 -0.10 5.17
C ILE A 48 29.47 -0.46 6.67
N VAL A 49 28.85 0.39 7.50
CA VAL A 49 28.74 0.15 8.95
C VAL A 49 27.89 -1.09 9.23
N ILE A 50 26.79 -1.28 8.51
CA ILE A 50 25.93 -2.46 8.66
C ILE A 50 26.67 -3.74 8.24
N GLN A 51 27.46 -3.68 7.16
CA GLN A 51 28.22 -4.84 6.66
C GLN A 51 29.41 -5.24 7.55
N ARG A 52 29.97 -4.30 8.34
CA ARG A 52 31.12 -4.53 9.23
C ARG A 52 30.75 -4.95 10.66
N ASP A 53 29.51 -5.35 10.92
CA ASP A 53 29.00 -5.86 12.21
C ASP A 53 28.81 -4.83 13.35
N SER A 54 28.96 -3.53 13.11
CA SER A 54 28.71 -2.54 14.18
C SER A 54 27.23 -2.19 14.39
N LEU A 55 26.37 -2.48 13.41
CA LEU A 55 24.95 -2.13 13.43
C LEU A 55 24.12 -3.13 12.62
N THR A 56 23.02 -3.64 13.18
CA THR A 56 22.09 -4.51 12.44
C THR A 56 21.17 -3.66 11.55
N PHE A 57 20.71 -4.22 10.41
CA PHE A 57 19.85 -3.50 9.47
C PHE A 57 18.56 -2.98 10.12
N ASP A 58 17.96 -3.76 11.01
CA ASP A 58 16.73 -3.37 11.72
C ASP A 58 16.94 -2.15 12.63
N LYS A 59 18.09 -2.07 13.31
CA LYS A 59 18.45 -0.92 14.16
C LYS A 59 18.75 0.31 13.30
N ALA A 60 19.48 0.11 12.20
CA ALA A 60 19.75 1.18 11.24
C ALA A 60 18.45 1.76 10.67
N ALA A 61 17.50 0.90 10.28
CA ALA A 61 16.21 1.32 9.76
C ALA A 61 15.40 2.09 10.80
N ARG A 62 15.31 1.62 12.06
CA ARG A 62 14.61 2.35 13.13
C ARG A 62 15.23 3.74 13.39
N ALA A 63 16.54 3.84 13.35
CA ALA A 63 17.26 5.07 13.68
C ALA A 63 17.28 6.10 12.53
N HIS A 64 17.34 5.65 11.28
CA HIS A 64 17.65 6.51 10.13
C HIS A 64 16.63 6.46 8.99
N SER A 65 15.65 5.56 9.00
CA SER A 65 14.63 5.53 7.94
C SER A 65 13.69 6.74 8.08
N GLU A 66 13.55 7.51 7.01
CA GLU A 66 12.56 8.59 6.91
C GLU A 66 11.18 8.08 6.46
N ASP A 67 11.09 6.83 6.04
CA ASP A 67 9.82 6.17 5.74
C ASP A 67 9.21 5.60 7.03
N LYS A 68 8.24 6.33 7.59
CA LYS A 68 7.53 5.97 8.82
C LYS A 68 6.85 4.60 8.75
N LEU A 69 6.37 4.18 7.58
CA LEU A 69 5.67 2.90 7.43
C LEU A 69 6.61 1.71 7.70
N THR A 70 7.88 1.85 7.32
CA THR A 70 8.89 0.79 7.47
C THR A 70 9.82 1.02 8.66
N GLN A 71 10.01 2.27 9.12
CA GLN A 71 10.91 2.64 10.22
C GLN A 71 10.62 1.84 11.50
N ASP A 72 9.38 1.86 11.98
CA ASP A 72 8.99 1.19 13.23
C ASP A 72 9.07 -0.35 13.14
N ALA A 73 8.92 -0.87 11.93
CA ALA A 73 9.04 -2.30 11.62
C ALA A 73 10.49 -2.73 11.34
N GLY A 74 11.49 -1.86 11.54
CA GLY A 74 12.89 -2.16 11.29
C GLY A 74 13.22 -2.39 9.81
N GLY A 75 12.55 -1.64 8.93
CA GLY A 75 12.74 -1.71 7.47
C GLY A 75 11.97 -2.85 6.79
N LEU A 76 11.07 -3.53 7.51
CA LEU A 76 10.20 -4.54 6.92
C LEU A 76 9.11 -3.88 6.07
N MET A 77 9.08 -4.21 4.79
CA MET A 77 8.02 -3.81 3.88
C MET A 77 6.79 -4.70 4.08
N LEU A 78 5.63 -4.07 4.24
CA LEU A 78 4.35 -4.75 4.37
C LEU A 78 3.59 -4.70 3.05
N ASP A 79 2.89 -5.78 2.72
CA ASP A 79 1.87 -5.74 1.69
C ASP A 79 0.69 -4.90 2.20
N MET A 80 0.39 -3.78 1.54
CA MET A 80 -0.69 -2.88 1.94
C MET A 80 -2.07 -3.56 1.85
N ALA A 81 -2.24 -4.53 0.95
CA ALA A 81 -3.51 -5.23 0.78
C ALA A 81 -3.75 -6.28 1.87
N SER A 82 -2.77 -7.14 2.15
CA SER A 82 -2.93 -8.24 3.11
C SER A 82 -2.37 -7.97 4.50
N ARG A 83 -1.64 -6.86 4.71
CA ARG A 83 -0.82 -6.57 5.90
C ARG A 83 0.22 -7.65 6.22
N SER A 84 0.55 -8.48 5.24
CA SER A 84 1.57 -9.53 5.35
C SER A 84 2.97 -8.92 5.30
N THR A 85 3.92 -9.50 6.04
CA THR A 85 5.36 -9.19 5.92
C THR A 85 6.02 -9.90 4.73
N ARG A 86 5.25 -10.64 3.93
CA ARG A 86 5.70 -11.33 2.72
C ARG A 86 5.07 -10.65 1.52
N LEU A 87 5.92 -10.16 0.64
CA LEU A 87 5.52 -9.54 -0.62
C LEU A 87 5.53 -10.59 -1.75
N PRO A 88 4.52 -10.58 -2.65
CA PRO A 88 4.58 -11.38 -3.86
C PRO A 88 5.71 -10.88 -4.76
N PHE A 89 6.55 -11.80 -5.24
CA PHE A 89 7.62 -11.48 -6.19
C PHE A 89 7.11 -11.73 -7.61
N ASP A 90 6.24 -10.84 -8.08
CA ASP A 90 5.58 -10.89 -9.39
C ASP A 90 5.38 -9.49 -9.97
N GLY A 91 4.61 -9.38 -11.06
CA GLY A 91 4.33 -8.12 -11.75
C GLY A 91 3.50 -7.09 -10.95
N THR A 92 3.04 -7.42 -9.74
CA THR A 92 2.39 -6.46 -8.84
C THR A 92 3.39 -5.66 -8.01
N MET A 93 4.65 -6.10 -7.95
CA MET A 93 5.73 -5.39 -7.28
C MET A 93 6.18 -4.16 -8.08
N GLU A 94 6.60 -3.11 -7.38
CA GLU A 94 7.24 -1.94 -7.98
C GLU A 94 8.41 -2.38 -8.88
N PRO A 95 8.45 -1.99 -10.18
CA PRO A 95 9.46 -2.48 -11.12
C PRO A 95 10.91 -2.24 -10.66
N GLY A 96 11.20 -1.06 -10.08
CA GLY A 96 12.53 -0.73 -9.58
C GLY A 96 12.96 -1.66 -8.43
N LEU A 97 12.04 -1.98 -7.52
CA LEU A 97 12.25 -2.96 -6.46
C LEU A 97 12.46 -4.37 -7.01
N TYR A 98 11.63 -4.79 -7.97
CA TYR A 98 11.70 -6.10 -8.61
C TYR A 98 13.08 -6.34 -9.23
N PHE A 99 13.55 -5.45 -10.11
CA PHE A 99 14.84 -5.60 -10.78
C PHE A 99 16.01 -5.54 -9.81
N SER A 100 15.91 -4.70 -8.77
CA SER A 100 16.94 -4.63 -7.73
C SER A 100 17.06 -5.98 -7.01
N LEU A 101 15.94 -6.54 -6.53
CA LEU A 101 15.93 -7.82 -5.83
C LEU A 101 16.31 -9.01 -6.71
N ASP A 102 15.95 -9.00 -8.00
CA ASP A 102 16.29 -10.07 -8.95
C ASP A 102 17.81 -10.21 -9.12
N SER A 103 18.52 -9.10 -9.14
CA SER A 103 19.99 -9.07 -9.22
C SER A 103 20.72 -9.39 -7.91
N MET A 104 20.01 -9.39 -6.79
CA MET A 104 20.57 -9.52 -5.44
C MET A 104 20.56 -10.96 -4.93
N LYS A 105 21.52 -11.27 -4.05
CA LYS A 105 21.54 -12.53 -3.30
C LYS A 105 20.83 -12.35 -1.96
N VAL A 106 20.10 -13.37 -1.52
CA VAL A 106 19.51 -13.40 -0.17
C VAL A 106 20.61 -13.21 0.88
N GLY A 107 20.34 -12.39 1.89
CA GLY A 107 21.26 -11.98 2.94
C GLY A 107 22.16 -10.78 2.57
N THR A 108 22.03 -10.20 1.37
CA THR A 108 22.86 -9.06 0.95
C THR A 108 22.12 -7.72 1.04
N ILE A 109 22.90 -6.64 1.10
CA ILE A 109 22.42 -5.25 1.10
C ILE A 109 22.80 -4.59 -0.24
N SER A 110 21.83 -3.96 -0.88
CA SER A 110 22.02 -3.26 -2.16
C SER A 110 22.95 -2.06 -2.00
N THR A 111 23.45 -1.53 -3.10
CA THR A 111 23.96 -0.15 -3.14
C THR A 111 22.80 0.84 -2.93
N PRO A 112 23.07 2.12 -2.61
CA PRO A 112 22.03 3.13 -2.60
C PRO A 112 21.36 3.22 -3.97
N ILE A 113 20.03 3.16 -3.99
CA ILE A 113 19.20 3.17 -5.20
C ILE A 113 18.26 4.37 -5.13
N PRO A 114 18.28 5.28 -6.12
CA PRO A 114 17.30 6.35 -6.20
C PRO A 114 15.93 5.75 -6.53
N TYR A 115 14.89 6.26 -5.86
CA TYR A 115 13.51 5.87 -6.11
C TYR A 115 12.58 7.07 -5.93
N ARG A 116 11.30 6.86 -6.28
CA ARG A 116 10.23 7.81 -6.00
C ARG A 116 9.39 7.25 -4.87
N THR A 117 9.20 8.06 -3.83
CA THR A 117 8.23 7.78 -2.77
C THR A 117 6.80 7.93 -3.30
N ASP A 118 5.83 7.36 -2.58
CA ASP A 118 4.41 7.39 -2.96
C ASP A 118 3.85 8.82 -3.06
N ASP A 119 4.43 9.78 -2.33
CA ASP A 119 4.10 11.21 -2.38
C ASP A 119 4.76 11.98 -3.55
N GLY A 120 5.64 11.32 -4.31
CA GLY A 120 6.33 11.84 -5.48
C GLY A 120 7.71 12.45 -5.23
N ARG A 121 8.21 12.43 -3.99
CA ARG A 121 9.57 12.93 -3.68
C ARG A 121 10.64 12.05 -4.31
N SER A 122 11.74 12.68 -4.71
CA SER A 122 12.97 11.96 -5.04
C SER A 122 13.59 11.50 -3.73
N ALA A 123 13.88 10.21 -3.59
CA ALA A 123 14.50 9.66 -2.40
C ALA A 123 15.56 8.62 -2.78
N VAL A 124 16.37 8.22 -1.81
CA VAL A 124 17.37 7.16 -1.97
C VAL A 124 17.09 6.10 -0.90
N ARG A 125 17.19 4.82 -1.27
CA ARG A 125 17.03 3.70 -0.35
C ARG A 125 18.15 2.68 -0.50
N ILE A 126 18.39 1.92 0.56
CA ILE A 126 19.14 0.66 0.51
C ILE A 126 18.18 -0.48 0.86
N LEU A 127 18.34 -1.62 0.19
CA LEU A 127 17.48 -2.78 0.33
C LEU A 127 18.26 -3.91 0.99
N TYR A 128 17.65 -4.59 1.96
CA TYR A 128 18.18 -5.83 2.53
C TYR A 128 17.33 -7.02 2.07
N TYR A 129 17.92 -7.93 1.30
CA TYR A 129 17.19 -9.08 0.79
C TYR A 129 17.11 -10.18 1.85
N LYS A 130 16.17 -10.06 2.78
CA LYS A 130 16.08 -10.93 3.96
C LYS A 130 15.88 -12.42 3.64
N ALA A 131 14.91 -12.76 2.79
CA ALA A 131 14.58 -14.14 2.45
C ALA A 131 13.82 -14.21 1.13
N LYS A 132 14.00 -15.31 0.39
CA LYS A 132 13.20 -15.68 -0.78
C LYS A 132 12.55 -17.02 -0.51
N TYR A 133 11.23 -17.11 -0.71
CA TYR A 133 10.47 -18.35 -0.60
C TYR A 133 10.11 -18.83 -1.99
N ALA A 134 10.29 -20.13 -2.25
CA ALA A 134 9.94 -20.71 -3.54
C ALA A 134 8.41 -20.71 -3.74
N PRO A 135 7.93 -20.62 -4.99
CA PRO A 135 6.53 -20.86 -5.30
C PRO A 135 6.07 -22.23 -4.74
N HIS A 136 4.94 -22.23 -4.05
CA HIS A 136 4.36 -23.43 -3.44
C HIS A 136 2.84 -23.37 -3.51
N TYR A 137 2.20 -24.52 -3.33
CA TYR A 137 0.75 -24.57 -3.16
C TYR A 137 0.37 -23.98 -1.80
N ALA A 138 -0.67 -23.14 -1.80
CA ALA A 138 -1.14 -22.46 -0.62
C ALA A 138 -1.43 -23.47 0.51
N ASN A 139 -0.87 -23.23 1.69
CA ASN A 139 -1.02 -24.12 2.82
C ASN A 139 -1.27 -23.36 4.13
N LEU A 140 -1.98 -23.97 5.07
CA LEU A 140 -2.33 -23.31 6.34
C LEU A 140 -1.15 -23.04 7.27
N LYS A 141 0.02 -23.64 7.03
CA LYS A 141 1.21 -23.41 7.85
C LYS A 141 1.92 -22.12 7.45
N ASP A 142 2.07 -21.90 6.15
CA ASP A 142 2.82 -20.77 5.61
C ASP A 142 1.93 -19.58 5.24
N ASP A 143 0.67 -19.82 4.84
CA ASP A 143 -0.22 -18.82 4.26
C ASP A 143 -1.46 -18.53 5.12
N TYR A 144 -1.45 -18.92 6.41
CA TYR A 144 -2.60 -18.77 7.30
C TYR A 144 -3.22 -17.36 7.24
N GLN A 145 -2.40 -16.32 7.36
CA GLN A 145 -2.88 -14.93 7.37
C GLN A 145 -3.61 -14.57 6.06
N LYS A 146 -3.06 -14.98 4.91
CA LYS A 146 -3.66 -14.72 3.59
C LYS A 146 -4.97 -15.47 3.44
N ILE A 147 -5.00 -16.76 3.80
CA ILE A 147 -6.20 -17.60 3.73
C ILE A 147 -7.28 -17.08 4.69
N ALA A 148 -6.90 -16.68 5.90
CA ALA A 148 -7.81 -16.11 6.90
C ALA A 148 -8.44 -14.81 6.39
N ASN A 149 -7.66 -13.91 5.77
CA ASN A 149 -8.18 -12.67 5.19
C ASN A 149 -9.16 -12.95 4.04
N ILE A 150 -8.85 -13.89 3.14
CA ILE A 150 -9.74 -14.27 2.04
C ILE A 150 -11.06 -14.85 2.59
N ALA A 151 -10.97 -15.76 3.55
CA ALA A 151 -12.15 -16.37 4.17
C ALA A 151 -13.00 -15.33 4.93
N LEU A 152 -12.36 -14.40 5.64
CA LEU A 152 -13.04 -13.31 6.34
C LEU A 152 -13.76 -12.38 5.37
N THR A 153 -13.11 -11.97 4.28
CA THR A 153 -13.73 -11.13 3.24
C THR A 153 -14.93 -11.83 2.62
N ARG A 154 -14.81 -13.13 2.32
CA ARG A 154 -15.94 -13.92 1.81
C ARG A 154 -17.12 -13.90 2.78
N LYS A 155 -16.89 -14.21 4.07
CA LYS A 155 -17.96 -14.18 5.09
C LYS A 155 -18.60 -12.80 5.26
N LYS A 156 -17.81 -11.72 5.15
CA LYS A 156 -18.34 -10.35 5.19
C LYS A 156 -19.25 -10.09 4.00
N ASN A 157 -18.86 -10.52 2.80
CA ASN A 157 -19.68 -10.37 1.60
C ASN A 157 -20.98 -11.17 1.72
N ASP A 158 -20.90 -12.43 2.17
CA ASP A 158 -22.08 -13.28 2.38
C ASP A 158 -23.06 -12.63 3.39
N ALA A 159 -22.54 -12.07 4.50
CA ALA A 159 -23.36 -11.39 5.49
C ALA A 159 -23.97 -10.07 4.97
N ILE A 160 -23.24 -9.32 4.13
CA ILE A 160 -23.75 -8.11 3.49
C ILE A 160 -24.87 -8.46 2.50
N GLU A 161 -24.70 -9.54 1.74
CA GLU A 161 -25.70 -10.02 0.78
C GLU A 161 -26.98 -10.48 1.51
N GLU A 162 -26.85 -11.27 2.57
CA GLU A 162 -27.98 -11.68 3.41
C GLU A 162 -28.71 -10.48 4.02
N TRP A 163 -27.95 -9.51 4.56
CA TRP A 163 -28.51 -8.27 5.08
C TRP A 163 -29.22 -7.45 4.00
N PHE A 164 -28.64 -7.36 2.80
CA PHE A 164 -29.19 -6.61 1.68
C PHE A 164 -30.53 -7.22 1.21
N LEU A 165 -30.60 -8.54 1.07
CA LEU A 165 -31.83 -9.24 0.70
C LEU A 165 -32.94 -9.01 1.73
N LYS A 166 -32.62 -9.09 3.03
CA LYS A 166 -33.59 -8.80 4.09
C LYS A 166 -34.05 -7.33 4.09
N ALA A 167 -33.12 -6.39 3.96
CA ALA A 167 -33.43 -4.96 3.94
C ALA A 167 -34.31 -4.57 2.73
N LYS A 168 -34.16 -5.27 1.59
CA LYS A 168 -35.02 -5.10 0.41
C LYS A 168 -36.50 -5.40 0.70
N GLU A 169 -36.79 -6.35 1.60
CA GLU A 169 -38.17 -6.70 1.98
C GLU A 169 -38.81 -5.67 2.93
N ASP A 170 -37.99 -5.04 3.77
CA ASP A 170 -38.45 -4.07 4.78
C ASP A 170 -38.68 -2.66 4.20
N VAL A 171 -38.12 -2.35 3.03
CA VAL A 171 -38.17 -1.01 2.42
C VAL A 171 -39.11 -0.99 1.22
N PHE A 172 -39.96 0.04 1.13
CA PHE A 172 -40.79 0.25 -0.05
C PHE A 172 -39.92 0.68 -1.24
N ILE A 173 -39.88 -0.15 -2.28
CA ILE A 173 -39.17 0.12 -3.53
C ILE A 173 -40.22 0.31 -4.64
N PHE A 174 -40.28 1.51 -5.21
CA PHE A 174 -41.08 1.81 -6.39
C PHE A 174 -40.18 1.84 -7.63
N ILE A 175 -40.56 1.08 -8.66
CA ILE A 175 -39.90 1.06 -9.96
C ILE A 175 -40.90 1.63 -10.96
N ASP A 176 -40.51 2.68 -11.68
CA ASP A 176 -41.34 3.28 -12.73
C ASP A 176 -41.48 2.32 -13.92
N ASP A 177 -42.65 2.34 -14.57
CA ASP A 177 -43.01 1.39 -15.63
C ASP A 177 -42.02 1.38 -16.81
N GLU A 178 -41.37 2.51 -17.09
CA GLU A 178 -40.33 2.61 -18.13
C GLU A 178 -39.09 1.74 -17.84
N TYR A 179 -38.86 1.39 -16.56
CA TYR A 179 -37.69 0.64 -16.12
C TYR A 179 -38.00 -0.81 -15.70
N LEU A 180 -39.24 -1.28 -15.83
CA LEU A 180 -39.62 -2.67 -15.51
C LEU A 180 -38.88 -3.70 -16.39
N ASP A 181 -38.61 -3.36 -17.65
CA ASP A 181 -37.85 -4.22 -18.57
C ASP A 181 -36.33 -4.16 -18.32
N CYS A 182 -35.87 -3.25 -17.45
CA CYS A 182 -34.46 -3.06 -17.15
C CYS A 182 -33.98 -4.11 -16.13
N LYS A 183 -33.43 -5.21 -16.65
CA LYS A 183 -32.88 -6.35 -15.91
C LYS A 183 -31.55 -6.05 -15.19
N VAL A 184 -31.49 -4.98 -14.40
CA VAL A 184 -30.28 -4.60 -13.64
C VAL A 184 -30.06 -5.52 -12.43
N LEU A 185 -31.14 -6.09 -11.89
CA LEU A 185 -31.12 -6.87 -10.65
C LEU A 185 -31.34 -8.38 -10.82
N SER A 186 -31.60 -8.88 -12.04
CA SER A 186 -31.90 -10.30 -12.28
C SER A 186 -30.67 -11.22 -12.30
N GLY A 187 -29.53 -10.74 -11.79
CA GLY A 187 -28.27 -11.47 -11.68
C GLY A 187 -28.03 -12.03 -10.28
N GLY A 188 -29.03 -12.67 -9.68
CA GLY A 188 -28.90 -13.25 -8.34
C GLY A 188 -30.22 -13.76 -7.76
N VAL A 189 -30.42 -15.07 -7.89
CA VAL A 189 -31.26 -15.92 -7.01
C VAL A 189 -32.79 -15.84 -7.15
N ILE A 190 -33.31 -16.82 -7.89
CA ILE A 190 -34.57 -17.59 -7.74
C ILE A 190 -35.90 -16.80 -7.77
N ASP A 191 -36.53 -16.79 -8.94
CA ASP A 191 -37.98 -16.63 -9.08
C ASP A 191 -38.66 -17.97 -8.72
N ASN A 192 -39.66 -17.92 -7.82
CA ASN A 192 -40.71 -18.94 -7.68
C ASN A 192 -41.99 -18.41 -8.35
#